data_AF-A0A920TYJ8-F1
#
_entry.id   AF-A0A920TYJ8-F1
#
_cell.length_a   1.000
_cell.length_b   1.000
_cell.length_c   1.000
_cell.angle_alpha   90.00
_cell.angle_beta   90.00
_cell.angle_gamma   90.00
#
_symmetry.space_group_name_H-M   'P 1'
#
loop_
_entity.id
_entity.type
_entity.pdbx_description
1 polymer ?
#
loop_
_entity_poly.entity_id
_entity_poly.type
_entity_poly.pdbx_seq_one_letter_code
_entity_poly.pdbx_strand_id
1 'polypeptide(L)'
;MLYLSFNKGYKSGGFNAADDQNPMFMNVGGQKVPIPSEPDPSFEYDDETSESVEIGGKHTFGDNIQFNWALANANFDNQQVSTFQGTGFVVGNAASSEINTLEIDLIWQATDRLRMTLAAAYLDAKYKEYTTAACTENQVAFFRGAAGAANGYDPQTISTATFGPNVTDPTGSVGLFGTELDSMQAVIRTYLVLI
;
A
#
# COMPACT_ATOMS: atom_id res chain seq x y z
N MET A 1 -9.90 26.62 -16.86
CA MET A 1 -9.19 25.64 -17.70
C MET A 1 -9.52 24.25 -17.18
N LEU A 2 -9.88 23.33 -18.07
CA LEU A 2 -9.97 21.90 -17.72
C LEU A 2 -8.78 21.18 -18.34
N TYR A 3 -8.28 20.14 -17.67
CA TYR A 3 -7.19 19.32 -18.17
C TYR A 3 -7.43 17.85 -17.88
N LEU A 4 -6.76 17.01 -18.67
CA LEU A 4 -6.65 15.57 -18.51
C LEU A 4 -5.17 15.23 -18.65
N SER A 5 -4.64 14.39 -17.78
CA SER A 5 -3.27 13.89 -17.85
C SER A 5 -3.22 12.39 -17.65
N PHE A 6 -2.26 11.77 -18.32
CA PHE A 6 -1.91 10.37 -18.17
C PHE A 6 -0.42 10.27 -17.94
N ASN A 7 0.00 9.55 -16.91
CA ASN A 7 1.41 9.38 -16.56
C ASN A 7 1.75 7.90 -16.40
N LYS A 8 2.95 7.54 -16.83
CA LYS A 8 3.59 6.27 -16.48
C LYS A 8 4.89 6.57 -15.73
N GLY A 9 5.13 5.84 -14.65
CA GLY A 9 6.35 5.90 -13.87
C GLY A 9 6.90 4.50 -13.62
N TYR A 10 8.17 4.43 -13.24
CA TYR A 10 8.76 3.19 -12.78
C TYR A 10 9.82 3.49 -11.71
N LYS A 11 10.07 2.50 -10.87
CA LYS A 11 11.22 2.41 -9.99
C LYS A 11 11.98 1.17 -10.42
N SER A 12 13.23 1.34 -10.84
CA SER A 12 14.05 0.24 -11.33
C SER A 12 14.26 -0.83 -10.26
N GLY A 13 14.44 -2.07 -10.70
CA GLY A 13 14.84 -3.20 -9.90
C GLY A 13 16.26 -3.06 -9.38
N GLY A 14 16.73 -4.10 -8.72
CA GLY A 14 18.03 -4.11 -8.08
C GLY A 14 18.34 -5.40 -7.37
N PHE A 15 19.34 -5.33 -6.50
CA PHE A 15 19.86 -6.49 -5.79
C PHE A 15 19.87 -6.21 -4.29
N ASN A 16 19.48 -7.20 -3.50
CA ASN A 16 19.67 -7.16 -2.07
C ASN A 16 21.16 -7.26 -1.73
N ALA A 17 21.56 -6.65 -0.61
CA ALA A 17 22.94 -6.70 -0.16
C ALA A 17 23.35 -8.15 0.11
N ALA A 18 24.62 -8.45 -0.13
CA ALA A 18 25.12 -9.81 -0.03
C ALA A 18 24.94 -10.44 1.35
N ASP A 19 24.65 -9.72 2.44
CA ASP A 19 24.58 -10.32 3.79
C ASP A 19 23.50 -11.43 3.93
N ASP A 20 22.54 -11.50 3.00
CA ASP A 20 21.57 -12.59 2.89
C ASP A 20 22.12 -13.82 2.09
N GLN A 21 23.45 -14.06 2.02
CA GLN A 21 24.25 -15.05 1.21
C GLN A 21 23.78 -16.52 1.14
N ASN A 22 22.55 -16.86 1.48
CA ASN A 22 22.00 -18.16 1.20
C ASN A 22 22.15 -18.47 -0.30
N PRO A 23 22.94 -19.48 -0.67
CA PRO A 23 22.90 -20.00 -2.03
C PRO A 23 21.55 -20.66 -2.26
N MET A 24 21.20 -20.91 -3.52
CA MET A 24 20.07 -21.78 -3.82
C MET A 24 20.28 -23.15 -3.14
N PHE A 25 19.21 -23.72 -2.59
CA PHE A 25 19.26 -25.05 -1.97
C PHE A 25 18.53 -26.07 -2.84
N MET A 26 19.15 -27.22 -3.07
CA MET A 26 18.50 -28.37 -3.69
C MET A 26 18.32 -29.52 -2.70
N ASN A 27 17.25 -30.29 -2.87
CA ASN A 27 17.01 -31.49 -2.08
C ASN A 27 17.74 -32.68 -2.72
N VAL A 28 18.75 -33.21 -2.02
CA VAL A 28 19.47 -34.43 -2.40
C VAL A 28 19.24 -35.47 -1.32
N GLY A 29 18.51 -36.55 -1.64
CA GLY A 29 18.22 -37.62 -0.67
C GLY A 29 17.45 -37.15 0.58
N GLY A 30 16.67 -36.08 0.48
CA GLY A 30 15.92 -35.50 1.61
C GLY A 30 16.70 -34.49 2.46
N GLN A 31 17.96 -34.20 2.10
CA GLN A 31 18.76 -33.14 2.74
C GLN A 31 18.81 -31.90 1.84
N LYS A 32 18.64 -30.70 2.42
CA LYS A 32 18.89 -29.43 1.75
C LYS A 32 20.40 -29.23 1.62
N VAL A 33 20.90 -29.22 0.39
CA VAL A 33 22.31 -29.02 0.07
C VAL A 33 22.45 -27.69 -0.68
N PRO A 34 23.38 -26.80 -0.27
CA PRO A 34 23.61 -25.53 -0.95
C PRO A 34 24.22 -25.75 -2.35
N ILE A 35 23.82 -24.93 -3.32
CA ILE A 35 24.42 -24.80 -4.66
C ILE A 35 25.24 -23.49 -4.67
N PRO A 36 26.55 -23.51 -4.36
CA PRO A 36 27.31 -22.29 -4.11
C PRO A 36 27.45 -21.36 -5.31
N SER A 37 27.15 -21.83 -6.52
CA SER A 37 27.24 -21.08 -7.77
C SER A 37 25.96 -20.32 -8.14
N GLU A 38 24.89 -20.49 -7.37
CA GLU A 38 23.58 -19.92 -7.71
C GLU A 38 23.05 -19.09 -6.52
N PRO A 39 22.74 -17.80 -6.70
CA PRO A 39 22.19 -16.95 -5.65
C PRO A 39 20.72 -17.28 -5.38
N ASP A 40 20.23 -17.08 -4.15
CA ASP A 40 18.82 -17.25 -3.81
C ASP A 40 17.90 -16.40 -4.74
N PRO A 41 16.70 -16.88 -5.10
CA PRO A 41 15.73 -16.09 -5.87
C PRO A 41 15.40 -14.72 -5.28
N SER A 42 15.56 -14.51 -3.97
CA SER A 42 15.38 -13.21 -3.33
C SER A 42 16.56 -12.25 -3.52
N PHE A 43 17.63 -12.65 -4.20
CA PHE A 43 18.80 -11.81 -4.40
C PHE A 43 18.51 -10.62 -5.33
N GLU A 44 17.73 -10.84 -6.38
CA GLU A 44 17.31 -9.82 -7.34
C GLU A 44 15.82 -9.51 -7.16
N TYR A 45 15.44 -8.26 -7.43
CA TYR A 45 14.06 -7.84 -7.51
C TYR A 45 13.85 -6.96 -8.74
N ASP A 46 12.67 -7.06 -9.32
CA ASP A 46 12.28 -6.45 -10.59
C ASP A 46 11.85 -4.99 -10.41
N ASP A 47 11.66 -4.32 -11.55
CA ASP A 47 11.07 -2.98 -11.63
C ASP A 47 9.64 -2.96 -11.03
N GLU A 48 9.34 -1.90 -10.28
CA GLU A 48 7.97 -1.50 -9.93
C GLU A 48 7.48 -0.47 -10.95
N THR A 49 6.24 -0.62 -11.43
CA THR A 49 5.65 0.30 -12.41
C THR A 49 4.42 0.99 -11.84
N SER A 50 4.14 2.19 -12.34
CA SER A 50 2.93 2.94 -11.99
C SER A 50 2.28 3.54 -13.23
N GLU A 51 0.95 3.53 -13.26
CA GLU A 51 0.15 4.21 -14.26
C GLU A 51 -0.92 5.06 -13.57
N SER A 52 -1.12 6.30 -14.03
CA SER A 52 -2.14 7.18 -13.46
C SER A 52 -2.87 7.99 -14.52
N VAL A 53 -4.15 8.21 -14.27
CA VAL A 53 -5.01 9.14 -15.00
C VAL A 53 -5.51 10.19 -14.03
N GLU A 54 -5.46 11.45 -14.42
CA GLU A 54 -5.98 12.56 -13.64
C GLU A 54 -6.80 13.50 -14.52
N ILE A 55 -7.95 13.91 -14.02
CA ILE A 55 -8.77 14.98 -14.60
C ILE A 55 -8.91 16.10 -13.58
N GLY A 56 -8.75 17.34 -14.04
CA GLY A 56 -8.83 18.47 -13.13
C GLY A 56 -9.26 19.76 -13.79
N GLY A 57 -9.50 20.74 -12.93
CA GLY A 57 -9.92 22.07 -13.32
C GLY A 57 -9.17 23.13 -12.52
N LYS A 58 -8.71 24.16 -13.24
CA LYS A 58 -8.13 25.38 -12.66
C LYS A 58 -8.97 26.57 -13.09
N HIS A 59 -9.61 27.24 -12.15
CA HIS A 59 -10.60 28.29 -12.41
C HIS A 59 -10.23 29.57 -11.70
N THR A 60 -10.42 30.68 -12.42
CA THR A 60 -10.35 32.03 -11.86
C THR A 60 -11.70 32.67 -12.12
N PHE A 61 -12.39 33.09 -11.06
CA PHE A 61 -13.66 33.78 -11.16
C PHE A 61 -13.49 35.24 -10.73
N GLY A 62 -13.63 36.16 -11.69
CA GLY A 62 -13.30 37.57 -11.47
C GLY A 62 -11.84 37.74 -11.03
N ASP A 63 -11.59 38.70 -10.15
CA ASP A 63 -10.25 39.03 -9.67
C ASP A 63 -9.96 38.51 -8.25
N ASN A 64 -10.94 37.86 -7.62
CA ASN A 64 -10.91 37.58 -6.18
C ASN A 64 -11.06 36.10 -5.80
N ILE A 65 -11.34 35.19 -6.75
CA ILE A 65 -11.48 33.76 -6.48
C ILE A 65 -10.61 32.94 -7.43
N GLN A 66 -9.80 32.06 -6.84
CA GLN A 66 -9.13 30.97 -7.53
C GLN A 66 -9.62 29.65 -6.95
N PHE A 67 -10.12 28.76 -7.80
CA PHE A 67 -10.65 27.46 -7.40
C PHE A 67 -10.07 26.38 -8.31
N ASN A 68 -9.43 25.39 -7.69
CA ASN A 68 -8.80 24.28 -8.34
C ASN A 68 -9.35 22.97 -7.77
N TRP A 69 -9.46 21.96 -8.61
CA TRP A 69 -9.81 20.61 -8.18
C TRP A 69 -9.16 19.57 -9.09
N ALA A 70 -8.90 18.39 -8.55
CA ALA A 70 -8.38 17.25 -9.31
C ALA A 70 -8.97 15.95 -8.79
N LEU A 71 -9.20 15.01 -9.70
CA LEU A 71 -9.57 13.63 -9.43
C LEU A 71 -8.53 12.75 -10.13
N ALA A 72 -7.87 11.86 -9.38
CA ALA A 72 -6.89 10.95 -9.95
C ALA A 72 -7.14 9.50 -9.53
N ASN A 73 -6.77 8.58 -10.41
CA ASN A 73 -6.62 7.17 -10.12
C ASN A 73 -5.20 6.76 -10.51
N ALA A 74 -4.50 6.11 -9.60
CA ALA A 74 -3.17 5.57 -9.81
C ALA A 74 -3.14 4.08 -9.47
N ASN A 75 -2.50 3.29 -10.32
CA ASN A 75 -2.24 1.88 -10.11
C ASN A 75 -0.74 1.67 -10.02
N PHE A 76 -0.33 0.84 -9.06
CA PHE A 76 1.05 0.42 -8.87
C PHE A 76 1.10 -1.09 -8.98
N ASP A 77 2.00 -1.57 -9.82
CA ASP A 77 2.19 -2.99 -10.10
C ASP A 77 3.61 -3.41 -9.76
N ASN A 78 3.73 -4.66 -9.29
CA ASN A 78 5.00 -5.27 -8.94
C ASN A 78 5.79 -4.45 -7.89
N GLN A 79 5.10 -3.96 -6.86
CA GLN A 79 5.68 -3.03 -5.90
C GLN A 79 6.81 -3.64 -5.09
N GLN A 80 7.90 -2.88 -4.96
CA GLN A 80 9.08 -3.25 -4.20
C GLN A 80 8.84 -3.03 -2.71
N VAL A 81 8.68 -4.12 -1.98
CA VAL A 81 8.41 -4.12 -0.54
C VAL A 81 9.64 -4.56 0.23
N SER A 82 10.01 -3.81 1.26
CA SER A 82 11.07 -4.20 2.21
C SER A 82 10.46 -4.97 3.39
N THR A 83 10.84 -6.23 3.55
CA THR A 83 10.33 -7.12 4.60
C THR A 83 11.47 -7.55 5.51
N PHE A 84 11.26 -7.49 6.83
CA PHE A 84 12.23 -8.00 7.81
C PHE A 84 12.15 -9.53 7.90
N GLN A 85 13.24 -10.23 7.63
CA GLN A 85 13.32 -11.70 7.69
C GLN A 85 14.07 -12.23 8.93
N GLY A 86 14.18 -11.41 9.99
CA GLY A 86 14.76 -11.81 11.28
C GLY A 86 16.21 -11.35 11.47
N THR A 87 17.04 -11.45 10.43
CA THR A 87 18.45 -11.02 10.46
C THR A 87 18.69 -9.72 9.69
N GLY A 88 17.77 -9.35 8.81
CA GLY A 88 17.90 -8.19 7.93
C GLY A 88 16.59 -7.87 7.21
N PHE A 89 16.64 -6.83 6.38
CA PHE A 89 15.54 -6.43 5.50
C PHE A 89 15.84 -6.87 4.07
N VAL A 90 14.93 -7.62 3.48
CA VAL A 90 14.98 -8.07 2.08
C VAL A 90 13.96 -7.30 1.28
N VAL A 91 14.35 -6.76 0.15
CA VAL A 91 13.45 -6.13 -0.82
C VAL A 91 13.00 -7.18 -1.84
N GLY A 92 11.69 -7.28 -2.07
CA GLY A 92 11.14 -8.13 -3.11
C GLY A 92 9.87 -7.52 -3.70
N ASN A 93 9.49 -7.95 -4.90
CA ASN A 93 8.22 -7.54 -5.49
C ASN A 93 7.11 -8.42 -4.93
N ALA A 94 6.19 -7.81 -4.19
CA ALA A 94 5.22 -8.57 -3.41
C ALA A 94 3.82 -7.99 -3.40
N ALA A 95 3.62 -6.78 -3.93
CA ALA A 95 2.33 -6.10 -3.83
C ALA A 95 1.92 -5.39 -5.12
N SER A 96 0.62 -5.13 -5.23
CA SER A 96 0.04 -4.17 -6.15
C SER A 96 -0.96 -3.30 -5.39
N SER A 97 -1.12 -2.05 -5.80
CA SER A 97 -2.05 -1.12 -5.15
C SER A 97 -2.78 -0.23 -6.12
N GLU A 98 -3.92 0.28 -5.66
CA GLU A 98 -4.73 1.28 -6.33
C GLU A 98 -4.99 2.44 -5.37
N ILE A 99 -4.83 3.66 -5.87
CA ILE A 99 -5.04 4.88 -5.11
C ILE A 99 -6.00 5.79 -5.89
N ASN A 100 -7.12 6.12 -5.27
CA ASN A 100 -8.06 7.13 -5.75
C ASN A 100 -7.87 8.41 -4.94
N THR A 101 -7.80 9.56 -5.61
CA THR A 101 -7.64 10.85 -4.93
C THR A 101 -8.66 11.88 -5.41
N LEU A 102 -9.12 12.71 -4.48
CA LEU A 102 -9.84 13.95 -4.73
C LEU A 102 -9.12 15.09 -4.03
N GLU A 103 -8.72 16.11 -4.77
CA GLU A 103 -8.10 17.31 -4.24
C GLU A 103 -8.91 18.55 -4.60
N ILE A 104 -9.01 19.47 -3.65
CA ILE A 104 -9.67 20.76 -3.78
C ILE A 104 -8.77 21.84 -3.18
N ASP A 105 -8.61 22.95 -3.90
CA ASP A 105 -7.90 24.14 -3.46
C ASP A 105 -8.71 25.39 -3.81
N LEU A 106 -8.92 26.27 -2.84
CA LEU A 106 -9.71 27.50 -2.98
C LEU A 106 -8.98 28.64 -2.29
N ILE A 107 -8.75 29.72 -3.03
CA ILE A 107 -8.33 31.01 -2.51
C ILE A 107 -9.42 32.03 -2.84
N TRP A 108 -9.97 32.68 -1.81
CA TRP A 108 -11.01 33.68 -1.97
C TRP A 108 -10.73 34.93 -1.13
N GLN A 109 -10.57 36.07 -1.81
CA GLN A 109 -10.61 37.39 -1.19
C GLN A 109 -12.09 37.79 -1.00
N ALA A 110 -12.64 37.44 0.16
CA ALA A 110 -14.05 37.64 0.50
C ALA A 110 -14.41 39.12 0.72
N THR A 111 -13.48 39.90 1.26
CA THR A 111 -13.55 41.37 1.38
C THR A 111 -12.15 41.95 1.22
N ASP A 112 -11.99 43.28 1.12
CA ASP A 112 -10.66 43.91 1.05
C ASP A 112 -9.73 43.57 2.23
N ARG A 113 -10.30 43.11 3.35
CA ARG A 113 -9.59 42.77 4.59
C ARG A 113 -9.67 41.30 4.99
N LEU A 114 -10.30 40.46 4.18
CA LEU A 114 -10.52 39.05 4.50
C LEU A 114 -10.16 38.17 3.33
N ARG A 115 -9.10 37.36 3.51
CA ARG A 115 -8.73 36.29 2.60
C ARG A 115 -8.93 34.94 3.27
N MET A 116 -9.61 34.05 2.56
CA MET A 116 -9.84 32.67 2.97
C MET A 116 -9.09 31.74 2.03
N THR A 117 -8.45 30.73 2.60
CA THR A 117 -7.82 29.64 1.86
C THR A 117 -8.31 28.32 2.41
N LEU A 118 -8.74 27.42 1.52
CA LEU A 118 -9.17 26.07 1.85
C LEU A 118 -8.40 25.12 0.94
N ALA A 119 -7.77 24.12 1.55
CA ALA A 119 -7.20 22.98 0.85
C ALA A 119 -7.74 21.70 1.48
N ALA A 120 -8.24 20.78 0.67
CA ALA A 120 -8.76 19.50 1.10
C ALA A 120 -8.29 18.39 0.17
N ALA A 121 -7.88 17.27 0.74
CA ALA A 121 -7.52 16.07 0.00
C ALA A 121 -8.19 14.85 0.64
N TYR A 122 -8.75 13.98 -0.20
CA TYR A 122 -9.27 12.67 0.18
C TYR A 122 -8.51 11.61 -0.61
N LEU A 123 -8.00 10.59 0.08
CA LEU A 123 -7.26 9.50 -0.50
C LEU A 123 -7.88 8.17 -0.07
N ASP A 124 -8.24 7.35 -1.04
CA ASP A 124 -8.68 5.97 -0.86
C ASP A 124 -7.65 5.05 -1.50
N ALA A 125 -6.78 4.48 -0.67
CA ALA A 125 -5.66 3.66 -1.09
C ALA A 125 -5.87 2.21 -0.63
N LYS A 126 -5.64 1.26 -1.53
CA LYS A 126 -5.82 -0.17 -1.25
C LYS A 126 -4.75 -1.01 -1.90
N TYR A 127 -4.34 -2.08 -1.22
CA TYR A 127 -3.65 -3.18 -1.88
C TYR A 127 -4.65 -4.00 -2.70
N LYS A 128 -4.29 -4.28 -3.95
CA LYS A 128 -4.96 -5.26 -4.82
C LYS A 128 -4.48 -6.67 -4.51
N GLU A 129 -3.17 -6.81 -4.32
CA GLU A 129 -2.50 -8.04 -3.93
C GLU A 129 -1.32 -7.70 -3.02
N TYR A 130 -1.04 -8.56 -2.04
CA TYR A 130 0.16 -8.47 -1.22
C TYR A 130 0.51 -9.86 -0.68
N THR A 131 1.42 -10.56 -1.36
CA THR A 131 1.68 -12.00 -1.15
C THR A 131 2.58 -12.30 0.03
N THR A 132 3.48 -11.39 0.40
CA THR A 132 4.41 -11.54 1.54
C THR A 132 3.91 -10.84 2.81
N ALA A 133 2.62 -10.54 2.85
CA ALA A 133 1.96 -9.93 3.98
C ALA A 133 2.17 -10.71 5.29
N ALA A 134 2.52 -10.00 6.36
CA ALA A 134 2.43 -10.58 7.70
C ALA A 134 0.95 -10.83 8.05
N CYS A 135 0.68 -11.91 8.79
CA CYS A 135 -0.65 -12.12 9.38
C CYS A 135 -1.06 -10.96 10.28
N THR A 136 -2.33 -10.60 10.21
CA THR A 136 -2.98 -9.84 11.29
C THR A 136 -3.04 -10.66 12.57
N GLU A 137 -3.10 -10.02 13.74
CA GLU A 137 -3.24 -10.72 15.03
C GLU A 137 -4.43 -11.69 15.05
N ASN A 138 -5.53 -11.34 14.40
CA ASN A 138 -6.71 -12.20 14.28
C ASN A 138 -6.44 -13.45 13.43
N GLN A 139 -5.71 -13.32 12.32
CA GLN A 139 -5.30 -14.46 11.49
C GLN A 139 -4.29 -15.36 12.23
N VAL A 140 -3.31 -14.77 12.92
CA VAL A 140 -2.38 -15.56 13.75
C VAL A 140 -3.15 -16.26 14.88
N ALA A 141 -4.12 -15.59 15.51
CA ALA A 141 -4.98 -16.18 16.52
C ALA A 141 -5.81 -17.35 15.95
N PHE A 142 -6.35 -17.21 14.74
CA PHE A 142 -7.04 -18.29 14.04
C PHE A 142 -6.12 -19.48 13.76
N PHE A 143 -4.96 -19.27 13.15
CA PHE A 143 -4.02 -20.37 12.85
C PHE A 143 -3.54 -21.06 14.13
N ARG A 144 -3.26 -20.30 15.20
CA ARG A 144 -2.95 -20.84 16.52
C ARG A 144 -4.12 -21.64 17.11
N GLY A 145 -5.36 -21.22 16.89
CA GLY A 145 -6.57 -21.93 17.33
C GLY A 145 -6.88 -23.19 16.50
N ALA A 146 -6.71 -23.13 15.18
CA ALA A 146 -6.98 -24.21 14.24
C ALA A 146 -5.93 -25.34 14.29
N ALA A 147 -4.66 -25.00 14.63
CA ALA A 147 -3.58 -25.97 14.79
C ALA A 147 -3.73 -26.88 16.03
N GLY A 148 -4.72 -26.64 16.89
CA GLY A 148 -5.07 -27.51 18.01
C GLY A 148 -4.18 -27.34 19.26
N ALA A 149 -4.82 -27.49 20.42
CA ALA A 149 -4.26 -27.19 21.74
C ALA A 149 -3.24 -28.25 22.24
N ALA A 150 -2.03 -28.24 21.71
CA ALA A 150 -0.87 -28.66 22.52
C ALA A 150 -0.51 -27.60 23.59
N ASN A 151 -1.01 -26.36 23.45
CA ASN A 151 -0.92 -25.28 24.44
C ASN A 151 -2.28 -24.55 24.50
N GLY A 152 -2.91 -24.47 25.68
CA GLY A 152 -4.33 -24.11 25.90
C GLY A 152 -4.90 -22.91 25.12
N TYR A 153 -6.09 -23.13 24.55
CA TYR A 153 -6.90 -22.27 23.68
C TYR A 153 -8.31 -22.11 24.29
N ASP A 154 -8.86 -20.88 24.37
CA ASP A 154 -10.27 -20.63 24.77
C ASP A 154 -11.12 -20.08 23.58
N PRO A 155 -11.83 -20.97 22.85
CA PRO A 155 -12.64 -20.65 21.68
C PRO A 155 -13.89 -19.80 21.93
N GLN A 156 -14.35 -19.60 23.16
CA GLN A 156 -15.65 -18.93 23.40
C GLN A 156 -15.62 -17.40 23.27
N THR A 157 -14.45 -16.82 22.99
CA THR A 157 -14.24 -15.37 22.88
C THR A 157 -14.14 -14.85 21.44
N ILE A 158 -14.19 -15.72 20.43
CA ILE A 158 -14.02 -15.35 19.03
C ILE A 158 -15.39 -15.42 18.34
N SER A 159 -15.93 -14.27 17.87
CA SER A 159 -17.28 -14.17 17.26
C SER A 159 -17.25 -13.63 15.82
N THR A 160 -18.18 -14.09 15.00
CA THR A 160 -18.34 -13.75 13.57
C THR A 160 -18.74 -12.30 13.27
N ALA A 161 -19.08 -11.47 14.26
CA ALA A 161 -19.35 -10.04 14.08
C ALA A 161 -18.08 -9.19 13.87
N THR A 162 -16.90 -9.79 14.04
CA THR A 162 -15.58 -9.15 13.96
C THR A 162 -14.87 -9.41 12.62
N PHE A 163 -15.46 -10.21 11.72
CA PHE A 163 -14.77 -10.80 10.57
C PHE A 163 -15.51 -10.49 9.25
N GLY A 164 -15.00 -9.50 8.50
CA GLY A 164 -15.43 -9.20 7.15
C GLY A 164 -15.16 -10.34 6.14
N PRO A 165 -15.74 -10.27 4.93
CA PRO A 165 -15.97 -11.44 4.09
C PRO A 165 -14.80 -11.74 3.14
N ASN A 166 -13.81 -12.52 3.58
CA ASN A 166 -13.22 -13.61 2.79
C ASN A 166 -12.06 -14.28 3.54
N VAL A 167 -12.24 -15.54 3.93
CA VAL A 167 -11.24 -16.37 4.63
C VAL A 167 -11.19 -17.79 4.07
N THR A 168 -11.12 -17.91 2.74
CA THR A 168 -10.94 -19.21 2.08
C THR A 168 -9.65 -19.24 1.26
N ASP A 169 -8.50 -19.36 1.94
CA ASP A 169 -7.32 -19.98 1.32
C ASP A 169 -6.64 -20.95 2.33
N PRO A 170 -6.69 -22.27 2.09
CA PRO A 170 -6.06 -23.29 2.94
C PRO A 170 -4.57 -23.55 2.61
N THR A 171 -3.91 -22.72 1.80
CA THR A 171 -2.50 -22.95 1.39
C THR A 171 -1.44 -22.48 2.39
N GLY A 172 -1.82 -21.87 3.52
CA GLY A 172 -0.84 -21.31 4.48
C GLY A 172 -0.16 -20.03 4.00
N SER A 173 -0.53 -19.54 2.81
CA SER A 173 -0.29 -18.17 2.39
C SER A 173 -1.30 -17.28 3.09
N VAL A 174 -0.84 -16.22 3.74
CA VAL A 174 -1.71 -15.20 4.33
C VAL A 174 -2.11 -14.24 3.22
N GLY A 175 -2.70 -14.79 2.16
CA GLY A 175 -3.22 -14.03 1.06
C GLY A 175 -4.40 -13.21 1.56
N LEU A 176 -4.34 -11.91 1.31
CA LEU A 176 -5.33 -10.89 1.62
C LEU A 176 -5.15 -10.31 3.03
N PHE A 177 -4.27 -9.30 3.09
CA PHE A 177 -4.57 -8.10 3.87
C PHE A 177 -6.04 -7.70 3.62
N GLY A 178 -6.67 -7.10 4.63
CA GLY A 178 -7.79 -6.20 4.35
C GLY A 178 -7.35 -5.29 3.20
N THR A 179 -8.14 -5.24 2.15
CA THR A 179 -7.85 -4.53 0.90
C THR A 179 -7.87 -3.01 1.10
N GLU A 180 -7.37 -2.52 2.23
CA GLU A 180 -7.30 -1.12 2.61
C GLU A 180 -5.90 -0.94 3.20
N LEU A 181 -5.07 -0.16 2.50
CA LEU A 181 -4.00 0.56 3.20
C LEU A 181 -4.73 1.45 4.21
N ASP A 182 -4.25 1.60 5.44
CA ASP A 182 -4.85 2.51 6.44
C ASP A 182 -5.40 3.76 5.75
N SER A 183 -6.73 3.81 5.58
CA SER A 183 -7.33 4.79 4.70
C SER A 183 -7.07 6.16 5.32
N MET A 184 -6.21 6.96 4.70
CA MET A 184 -5.95 8.30 5.21
C MET A 184 -7.23 9.12 5.03
N GLN A 185 -7.98 9.24 6.12
CA GLN A 185 -9.19 10.05 6.18
C GLN A 185 -8.89 11.49 5.75
N ALA A 186 -9.86 12.11 5.07
CA ALA A 186 -9.77 13.43 4.46
C ALA A 186 -8.92 14.42 5.27
N VAL A 187 -7.83 14.90 4.69
CA VAL A 187 -7.02 15.96 5.29
C VAL A 187 -7.58 17.29 4.82
N ILE A 188 -8.22 18.02 5.75
CA ILE A 188 -8.76 19.36 5.49
C ILE A 188 -7.90 20.37 6.23
N ARG A 189 -7.36 21.35 5.50
CA ARG A 189 -6.67 22.52 6.04
C ARG A 189 -7.41 23.79 5.63
N THR A 190 -7.72 24.62 6.62
CA THR A 190 -8.37 25.92 6.40
C THR A 190 -7.52 27.00 7.06
N TYR A 191 -7.23 28.05 6.30
CA TYR A 191 -6.49 29.21 6.76
C TYR A 191 -7.31 30.47 6.52
N LEU A 192 -7.38 31.32 7.55
CA LEU A 192 -8.06 32.61 7.51
C LEU A 192 -7.03 33.70 7.78
N VAL A 193 -6.90 34.65 6.87
CA VAL A 193 -5.99 35.79 7.03
C VAL A 193 -6.80 37.08 6.98
N LEU A 194 -6.72 37.85 8.06
CA LEU A 194 -7.18 39.23 8.11
C LEU A 194 -6.04 40.11 7.58
N ILE A 195 -6.32 40.93 6.56
CA ILE A 195 -5.36 41.86 5.95
C ILE A 195 -5.74 43.30 6.28
#